data_AF-A0A6N7L0U3-F1
#
_entry.id   AF-A0A6N7L0U3-F1
#
_cell.length_a   1.000
_cell.length_b   1.000
_cell.length_c   1.000
_cell.angle_alpha   90.00
_cell.angle_beta   90.00
_cell.angle_gamma   90.00
#
_symmetry.space_group_name_H-M   'P 1'
#
loop_
_entity.id
_entity.type
_entity.pdbx_description
1 polymer ?
#
loop_
_entity_poly.entity_id
_entity_poly.type
_entity_poly.pdbx_seq_one_letter_code
_entity_poly.pdbx_strand_id
1 'polypeptide(L)'
;MRGTSLVEAYLAANPETRGYIHATLQGTRNSGDDLVDKHLKPMIDAVYRQIRALVDPATLTVAQARMYIAELAVFARHNAQFLRLAADQVVGYCPALAHELDRNFLEEGGEPGKVPAHYILYTRALLADLGLLVNGHVPADETAKLVLQHQVLVNSHMTGLIAGGYYATEGVAVAETEILRDITDRYGELTTGTSGAQLTNLDYYYRLHLDEGHEAAQVGGMSVEEAHIEGLARFIRQSDLFHLDLPQALEGFLQIFNAMADWWTQLAYRARELN
;
A
#
# COMPACT_ATOMS: atom_id res chain seq x y z
N MET A 1 16.02 7.06 18.52
CA MET A 1 16.95 5.96 18.18
C MET A 1 16.38 5.29 16.93
N ARG A 2 17.14 5.15 15.84
CA ARG A 2 16.68 4.34 14.70
C ARG A 2 16.84 2.87 15.09
N GLY A 3 15.72 2.20 15.39
CA GLY A 3 15.70 0.75 15.52
C GLY A 3 16.06 0.08 14.19
N THR A 4 16.42 -1.20 14.25
CA THR A 4 16.61 -2.04 13.04
C THR A 4 15.32 -2.02 12.21
N SER A 5 15.42 -1.87 10.88
CA SER A 5 14.27 -1.96 9.96
C SER A 5 13.43 -3.21 10.25
N LEU A 6 12.10 -3.11 10.23
CA LEU A 6 11.22 -4.27 10.43
C LEU A 6 11.46 -5.35 9.37
N VAL A 7 11.83 -4.95 8.15
CA VAL A 7 12.20 -5.87 7.07
C VAL A 7 13.52 -6.58 7.38
N GLU A 8 14.54 -5.84 7.82
CA GLU A 8 15.83 -6.44 8.23
C GLU A 8 15.69 -7.37 9.43
N ALA A 9 14.85 -7.00 10.40
CA ALA A 9 14.52 -7.84 11.55
C ALA A 9 13.82 -9.14 11.09
N TYR A 10 12.87 -9.04 10.16
CA TYR A 10 12.22 -10.20 9.56
C TYR A 10 13.21 -11.11 8.82
N LEU A 11 14.09 -10.55 7.98
CA LEU A 11 15.08 -11.31 7.22
C LEU A 11 16.14 -11.97 8.13
N ALA A 12 16.49 -11.33 9.25
CA ALA A 12 17.36 -11.92 10.25
C ALA A 12 16.69 -13.13 10.96
N ALA A 13 15.39 -13.05 11.22
CA ALA A 13 14.62 -14.13 11.83
C ALA A 13 14.26 -15.27 10.85
N ASN A 14 14.29 -15.00 9.53
CA ASN A 14 13.88 -15.94 8.48
C ASN A 14 15.04 -16.18 7.49
N PRO A 15 16.06 -16.97 7.87
CA PRO A 15 17.27 -17.16 7.06
C PRO A 15 17.00 -17.83 5.71
N GLU A 16 15.95 -18.65 5.61
CA GLU A 16 15.51 -19.25 4.34
C GLU A 16 15.08 -18.17 3.34
N THR A 17 14.15 -17.29 3.74
CA THR A 17 13.71 -16.15 2.92
C THR A 17 14.85 -15.22 2.57
N ARG A 18 15.72 -14.90 3.54
CA ARG A 18 16.93 -14.11 3.28
C ARG A 18 17.83 -14.76 2.24
N GLY A 19 18.07 -16.06 2.35
CA GLY A 19 18.86 -16.83 1.40
C GLY A 19 18.24 -16.84 0.00
N TYR A 20 16.92 -17.00 -0.09
CA TYR A 20 16.20 -16.98 -1.36
C TYR A 20 16.26 -15.61 -2.03
N ILE A 21 16.09 -14.52 -1.26
CA ILE A 21 16.23 -13.15 -1.76
C ILE A 21 17.64 -12.90 -2.30
N HIS A 22 18.68 -13.25 -1.54
CA HIS A 22 20.06 -13.10 -2.01
C HIS A 22 20.33 -13.89 -3.29
N ALA A 23 19.87 -15.14 -3.35
CA ALA A 23 20.05 -16.00 -4.51
C ALA A 23 19.29 -15.47 -5.74
N THR A 24 18.11 -14.87 -5.54
CA THR A 24 17.32 -14.22 -6.60
C THR A 24 18.02 -12.97 -7.11
N LEU A 25 18.50 -12.09 -6.23
CA LEU A 25 19.29 -10.89 -6.61
C LEU A 25 20.58 -11.25 -7.35
N GLN A 26 21.16 -12.42 -7.07
CA GLN A 26 22.33 -12.95 -7.78
C GLN A 26 21.97 -13.65 -9.11
N GLY A 27 20.70 -13.76 -9.46
CA GLY A 27 20.22 -14.46 -10.66
C GLY A 27 20.33 -15.99 -10.59
N THR A 28 20.56 -16.55 -9.40
CA THR A 28 20.70 -18.02 -9.20
C THR A 28 19.39 -18.71 -8.79
N ARG A 29 18.35 -17.92 -8.47
CA ARG A 29 16.96 -18.35 -8.31
C ARG A 29 16.08 -17.50 -9.21
N ASN A 30 15.22 -18.15 -9.97
CA ASN A 30 14.39 -17.51 -11.00
C ASN A 30 12.91 -17.91 -10.92
N SER A 31 12.49 -18.64 -9.88
CA SER A 31 11.06 -18.94 -9.70
C SER A 31 10.36 -17.74 -9.07
N GLY A 32 9.58 -17.04 -9.89
CA GLY A 32 8.70 -15.97 -9.46
C GLY A 32 7.59 -16.44 -8.52
N ASP A 33 7.03 -17.63 -8.77
CA ASP A 33 6.02 -18.26 -7.88
C ASP A 33 6.57 -18.46 -6.47
N ASP A 34 7.74 -19.11 -6.35
CA ASP A 34 8.38 -19.32 -5.05
C ASP A 34 8.74 -17.98 -4.39
N LEU A 35 9.23 -17.00 -5.17
CA LEU A 35 9.53 -15.67 -4.65
C LEU A 35 8.28 -15.03 -4.03
N VAL A 36 7.19 -14.95 -4.77
CA VAL A 36 5.96 -14.29 -4.32
C VAL A 36 5.32 -15.04 -3.17
N ASP A 37 4.99 -16.33 -3.36
CA ASP A 37 4.09 -17.06 -2.48
C ASP A 37 4.77 -17.54 -1.19
N LYS A 38 6.05 -17.91 -1.27
CA LYS A 38 6.79 -18.46 -0.12
C LYS A 38 7.61 -17.41 0.62
N HIS A 39 7.93 -16.29 -0.03
CA HIS A 39 8.88 -15.33 0.53
C HIS A 39 8.32 -13.92 0.68
N LEU A 40 7.79 -13.29 -0.38
CA LEU A 40 7.35 -11.90 -0.33
C LEU A 40 6.02 -11.72 0.43
N LYS A 41 4.99 -12.51 0.08
CA LYS A 41 3.69 -12.45 0.77
C LYS A 41 3.80 -12.74 2.27
N PRO A 42 4.47 -13.82 2.72
CA PRO A 42 4.66 -14.06 4.17
C PRO A 42 5.43 -12.95 4.88
N MET A 43 6.36 -12.27 4.18
CA MET A 43 7.09 -11.14 4.74
C MET A 43 6.19 -9.91 4.91
N ILE A 44 5.35 -9.60 3.91
CA ILE A 44 4.33 -8.55 4.03
C ILE A 44 3.45 -8.80 5.25
N ASP A 45 2.87 -10.00 5.35
CA ASP A 45 1.97 -10.37 6.45
C ASP A 45 2.65 -10.25 7.83
N ALA A 46 3.90 -10.68 7.94
CA ALA A 46 4.64 -10.63 9.20
C ALA A 46 5.04 -9.20 9.60
N VAL A 47 5.44 -8.36 8.65
CA VAL A 47 5.82 -6.97 8.93
C VAL A 47 4.59 -6.12 9.23
N TYR A 48 3.50 -6.26 8.48
CA TYR A 48 2.28 -5.47 8.73
C TYR A 48 1.56 -5.87 10.02
N ARG A 49 1.68 -7.13 10.48
CA ARG A 49 1.28 -7.50 11.85
C ARG A 49 2.11 -6.78 12.91
N GLN A 50 3.41 -6.61 12.70
CA GLN A 50 4.26 -5.84 13.62
C GLN A 50 3.92 -4.35 13.59
N ILE A 51 3.66 -3.79 12.41
CA ILE A 51 3.19 -2.39 12.26
C ILE A 51 1.87 -2.19 12.99
N ARG A 52 0.88 -3.06 12.79
CA ARG A 52 -0.41 -3.01 13.49
C ARG A 52 -0.25 -3.03 15.01
N ALA A 53 0.62 -3.90 15.53
CA ALA A 53 0.94 -3.95 16.96
C ALA A 53 1.70 -2.71 17.46
N LEU A 54 2.51 -2.08 16.60
CA LEU A 54 3.26 -0.88 16.94
C LEU A 54 2.36 0.38 17.00
N VAL A 55 1.40 0.46 16.08
CA VAL A 55 0.40 1.52 15.99
C VAL A 55 -0.65 1.35 17.09
N ASP A 56 -1.11 0.13 17.32
CA ASP A 56 -2.16 -0.25 18.28
C ASP A 56 -3.38 0.70 18.25
N PRO A 57 -4.20 0.65 17.17
CA PRO A 57 -5.30 1.60 16.95
C PRO A 57 -6.21 1.79 18.17
N ALA A 58 -6.48 0.72 18.93
CA ALA A 58 -7.36 0.75 20.09
C ALA A 58 -6.88 1.68 21.23
N THR A 59 -5.58 1.97 21.29
CA THR A 59 -4.97 2.79 22.35
C THR A 59 -4.75 4.23 21.97
N LEU A 60 -4.97 4.60 20.70
CA LEU A 60 -4.70 5.94 20.21
C LEU A 60 -5.55 6.99 20.92
N THR A 61 -4.97 8.16 21.14
CA THR A 61 -5.68 9.39 21.50
C THR A 61 -6.26 10.06 20.25
N VAL A 62 -7.13 11.06 20.46
CA VAL A 62 -7.71 11.87 19.36
C VAL A 62 -6.61 12.50 18.49
N ALA A 63 -5.55 13.04 19.11
CA ALA A 63 -4.46 13.69 18.39
C ALA A 63 -3.65 12.69 17.55
N GLN A 64 -3.39 11.50 18.10
CA GLN A 64 -2.65 10.45 17.42
C GLN A 64 -3.44 9.87 16.25
N ALA A 65 -4.71 9.51 16.46
CA ALA A 65 -5.56 8.99 15.39
C ALA A 65 -5.74 10.02 14.27
N ARG A 66 -5.94 11.30 14.60
CA ARG A 66 -5.99 12.38 13.61
C ARG A 66 -4.71 12.50 12.79
N MET A 67 -3.54 12.37 13.43
CA MET A 67 -2.25 12.43 12.74
C MET A 67 -2.14 11.32 11.70
N TYR A 68 -2.40 10.06 12.08
CA TYR A 68 -2.36 8.95 11.13
C TYR A 68 -3.35 9.16 9.97
N ILE A 69 -4.61 9.49 10.26
CA ILE A 69 -5.63 9.73 9.24
C ILE A 69 -5.17 10.79 8.22
N ALA A 70 -4.54 11.87 8.71
CA ALA A 70 -4.03 12.94 7.86
C ALA A 70 -2.81 12.51 7.03
N GLU A 71 -1.88 11.76 7.61
CA GLU A 71 -0.67 11.28 6.91
C GLU A 71 -1.01 10.22 5.84
N LEU A 72 -1.89 9.26 6.14
CA LEU A 72 -2.33 8.25 5.17
C LEU A 72 -3.09 8.88 3.99
N ALA A 73 -3.87 9.95 4.23
CA ALA A 73 -4.56 10.69 3.17
C ALA A 73 -3.60 11.31 2.13
N VAL A 74 -2.34 11.55 2.49
CA VAL A 74 -1.35 12.12 1.56
C VAL A 74 -0.98 11.12 0.47
N PHE A 75 -0.74 9.85 0.81
CA PHE A 75 -0.38 8.86 -0.20
C PHE A 75 -1.53 8.63 -1.18
N ALA A 76 -2.76 8.44 -0.67
CA ALA A 76 -3.96 8.29 -1.49
C ALA A 76 -4.17 9.45 -2.49
N ARG A 77 -3.78 10.68 -2.13
CA ARG A 77 -3.83 11.85 -3.02
C ARG A 77 -2.93 11.70 -4.26
N HIS A 78 -1.80 11.01 -4.12
CA HIS A 78 -0.79 10.89 -5.16
C HIS A 78 -0.82 9.56 -5.91
N ASN A 79 -1.43 8.51 -5.33
CA ASN A 79 -1.40 7.14 -5.85
C ASN A 79 -1.80 7.05 -7.33
N ALA A 80 -2.98 7.60 -7.69
CA ALA A 80 -3.45 7.59 -9.07
C ALA A 80 -2.47 8.27 -10.06
N GLN A 81 -1.84 9.38 -9.68
CA GLN A 81 -0.86 10.04 -10.53
C GLN A 81 0.38 9.16 -10.73
N PHE A 82 0.85 8.50 -9.67
CA PHE A 82 1.98 7.59 -9.76
C PHE A 82 1.67 6.40 -10.66
N LEU A 83 0.48 5.80 -10.52
CA LEU A 83 0.03 4.67 -11.36
C LEU A 83 0.06 5.05 -12.84
N ARG A 84 -0.47 6.25 -13.17
CA ARG A 84 -0.45 6.74 -14.54
C ARG A 84 0.97 6.93 -15.09
N LEU A 85 1.85 7.56 -14.31
CA LEU A 85 3.25 7.77 -14.71
C LEU A 85 3.97 6.43 -14.91
N ALA A 86 3.71 5.45 -14.04
CA ALA A 86 4.28 4.13 -14.15
C ALA A 86 3.82 3.39 -15.41
N ALA A 87 2.52 3.47 -15.73
CA ALA A 87 1.97 2.93 -16.98
C ALA A 87 2.66 3.53 -18.21
N ASP A 88 2.80 4.86 -18.23
CA ASP A 88 3.45 5.59 -19.33
C ASP A 88 4.94 5.19 -19.49
N GLN A 89 5.66 4.92 -18.39
CA GLN A 89 7.06 4.47 -18.48
C GLN A 89 7.22 3.06 -19.02
N VAL A 90 6.31 2.14 -18.67
CA VAL A 90 6.49 0.73 -19.00
C VAL A 90 5.82 0.33 -20.31
N VAL A 91 4.94 1.15 -20.89
CA VAL A 91 4.15 0.80 -22.08
C VAL A 91 4.99 0.36 -23.29
N GLY A 92 6.17 0.95 -23.47
CA GLY A 92 7.09 0.60 -24.58
C GLY A 92 7.81 -0.74 -24.40
N TYR A 93 7.84 -1.29 -23.18
CA TYR A 93 8.62 -2.46 -22.80
C TYR A 93 7.73 -3.64 -22.39
N CYS A 94 6.73 -3.39 -21.55
CA CYS A 94 5.74 -4.36 -21.12
C CYS A 94 4.32 -3.75 -21.20
N PRO A 95 3.68 -3.78 -22.38
CA PRO A 95 2.33 -3.23 -22.58
C PRO A 95 1.27 -3.86 -21.66
N ALA A 96 1.43 -5.13 -21.30
CA ALA A 96 0.53 -5.81 -20.37
C ALA A 96 0.61 -5.21 -18.96
N LEU A 97 1.82 -4.89 -18.46
CA LEU A 97 1.99 -4.22 -17.18
C LEU A 97 1.44 -2.79 -17.22
N ALA A 98 1.67 -2.07 -18.33
CA ALA A 98 1.10 -0.73 -18.50
C ALA A 98 -0.44 -0.75 -18.47
N HIS A 99 -1.05 -1.77 -19.09
CA HIS A 99 -2.49 -1.94 -19.06
C HIS A 99 -3.01 -2.19 -17.64
N GLU A 100 -2.32 -3.04 -16.87
CA GLU A 100 -2.68 -3.31 -15.47
C GLU A 100 -2.58 -2.03 -14.60
N LEU A 101 -1.49 -1.27 -14.76
CA LEU A 101 -1.30 -0.01 -14.05
C LEU A 101 -2.31 1.06 -14.46
N ASP A 102 -2.71 1.13 -15.73
CA ASP A 102 -3.74 2.07 -16.20
C ASP A 102 -5.14 1.65 -15.69
N ARG A 103 -5.42 0.35 -15.56
CA ARG A 103 -6.62 -0.16 -14.89
C ARG A 103 -6.67 0.31 -13.43
N ASN A 104 -5.61 0.09 -12.66
CA ASN A 104 -5.53 0.58 -11.27
C ASN A 104 -5.64 2.12 -11.23
N PHE A 105 -5.02 2.84 -12.15
CA PHE A 105 -5.16 4.31 -12.25
C PHE A 105 -6.62 4.74 -12.42
N LEU A 106 -7.39 4.09 -13.29
CA LEU A 106 -8.79 4.43 -13.50
C LEU A 106 -9.65 4.15 -12.27
N GLU A 107 -9.35 3.08 -11.53
CA GLU A 107 -10.03 2.75 -10.28
C GLU A 107 -9.70 3.77 -9.18
N GLU A 108 -8.41 3.99 -8.91
CA GLU A 108 -7.92 4.93 -7.90
C GLU A 108 -8.23 6.41 -8.22
N GLY A 109 -8.06 6.79 -9.49
CA GLY A 109 -8.24 8.13 -10.03
C GLY A 109 -9.70 8.49 -10.33
N GLY A 110 -10.59 7.51 -10.23
CA GLY A 110 -12.02 7.65 -10.47
C GLY A 110 -12.40 7.39 -11.92
N GLU A 111 -13.22 6.38 -12.12
CA GLU A 111 -13.67 5.98 -13.45
C GLU A 111 -14.86 6.86 -13.89
N PRO A 112 -14.80 7.50 -15.07
CA PRO A 112 -15.89 8.34 -15.56
C PRO A 112 -17.24 7.63 -15.57
N GLY A 113 -18.20 8.16 -14.80
CA GLY A 113 -19.56 7.62 -14.72
C GLY A 113 -19.77 6.44 -13.78
N LYS A 114 -18.74 6.00 -13.04
CA LYS A 114 -18.87 4.98 -11.98
C LYS A 114 -18.57 5.55 -10.60
N VAL A 115 -17.33 5.49 -10.17
CA VAL A 115 -16.89 5.77 -8.80
C VAL A 115 -15.95 6.98 -8.81
N PRO A 116 -16.14 7.99 -7.94
CA PRO A 116 -15.17 9.07 -7.79
C PRO A 116 -13.80 8.53 -7.36
N ALA A 117 -12.73 9.30 -7.60
CA ALA A 117 -11.39 8.96 -7.13
C ALA A 117 -11.40 8.56 -5.65
N HIS A 118 -10.63 7.52 -5.29
CA HIS A 118 -10.59 6.97 -3.94
C HIS A 118 -10.23 8.02 -2.90
N TYR A 119 -9.28 8.92 -3.20
CA TYR A 119 -8.95 10.07 -2.36
C TYR A 119 -10.15 11.00 -2.11
N ILE A 120 -10.96 11.25 -3.14
CA ILE A 120 -12.15 12.12 -3.01
C ILE A 120 -13.25 11.42 -2.21
N LEU A 121 -13.45 10.12 -2.43
CA LEU A 121 -14.37 9.32 -1.61
C LEU A 121 -13.97 9.35 -0.14
N TYR A 122 -12.71 9.03 0.15
CA TYR A 122 -12.18 8.98 1.50
C TYR A 122 -12.29 10.33 2.22
N THR A 123 -11.82 11.42 1.59
CA THR A 123 -11.85 12.74 2.23
C THR A 123 -13.27 13.29 2.43
N ARG A 124 -14.21 12.96 1.53
CA ARG A 124 -15.63 13.27 1.74
C ARG A 124 -16.22 12.45 2.89
N ALA A 125 -15.89 11.18 2.99
CA ALA A 125 -16.34 10.31 4.07
C ALA A 125 -15.86 10.80 5.44
N LEU A 126 -14.58 11.17 5.56
CA LEU A 126 -14.02 11.78 6.78
C LEU A 126 -14.76 13.07 7.19
N LEU A 127 -15.10 13.93 6.24
CA LEU A 127 -15.85 15.16 6.52
C LEU A 127 -17.31 14.87 6.92
N ALA A 128 -17.96 13.93 6.24
CA ALA A 128 -19.37 13.61 6.47
C ALA A 128 -19.60 12.90 7.81
N ASP A 129 -18.79 11.88 8.12
CA ASP A 129 -19.01 11.06 9.31
C ASP A 129 -18.28 11.60 10.55
N LEU A 130 -17.10 12.21 10.37
CA LEU A 130 -16.22 12.61 11.48
C LEU A 130 -16.02 14.13 11.58
N GLY A 131 -16.51 14.92 10.62
CA GLY A 131 -16.21 16.36 10.54
C GLY A 131 -14.73 16.68 10.38
N LEU A 132 -13.92 15.70 9.93
CA LEU A 132 -12.46 15.79 9.92
C LEU A 132 -11.95 16.25 8.56
N LEU A 133 -11.38 17.46 8.52
CA LEU A 133 -10.73 18.02 7.33
C LEU A 133 -9.25 17.59 7.26
N VAL A 134 -8.90 16.82 6.24
CA VAL A 134 -7.50 16.44 5.90
C VAL A 134 -7.02 17.03 4.56
N ASN A 135 -7.91 17.65 3.79
CA ASN A 135 -7.55 18.29 2.53
C ASN A 135 -6.56 19.43 2.77
N GLY A 136 -5.46 19.46 2.01
CA GLY A 136 -4.40 20.45 2.19
C GLY A 136 -3.46 20.16 3.36
N HIS A 137 -3.58 19.00 4.03
CA HIS A 137 -2.59 18.55 5.01
C HIS A 137 -1.18 18.60 4.42
N VAL A 138 -0.26 19.18 5.18
CA VAL A 138 1.17 19.25 4.86
C VAL A 138 1.81 18.02 5.50
N PRO A 139 2.40 17.10 4.72
CA PRO A 139 2.92 15.85 5.24
C PRO A 139 4.08 16.06 6.22
N ALA A 140 4.21 15.14 7.17
CA ALA A 140 5.44 14.95 7.91
C ALA A 140 6.61 14.55 6.98
N ASP A 141 7.85 14.78 7.42
CA ASP A 141 9.06 14.49 6.64
C ASP A 141 9.13 13.04 6.18
N GLU A 142 8.73 12.09 7.04
CA GLU A 142 8.68 10.67 6.72
C GLU A 142 7.66 10.34 5.61
N THR A 143 6.50 11.01 5.60
CA THR A 143 5.48 10.86 4.55
C THR A 143 5.94 11.50 3.25
N ALA A 144 6.52 12.71 3.32
CA ALA A 144 7.11 13.37 2.15
C ALA A 144 8.23 12.53 1.53
N LYS A 145 9.05 11.88 2.35
CA LYS A 145 10.06 10.92 1.90
C LYS A 145 9.44 9.72 1.20
N LEU A 146 8.36 9.12 1.72
CA LEU A 146 7.67 8.00 1.06
C LEU A 146 7.11 8.40 -0.32
N VAL A 147 6.48 9.58 -0.42
CA VAL A 147 6.00 10.16 -1.68
C VAL A 147 7.16 10.34 -2.67
N LEU A 148 8.30 10.85 -2.20
CA LEU A 148 9.50 10.99 -3.04
C LEU A 148 10.04 9.64 -3.52
N GLN A 149 10.03 8.60 -2.69
CA GLN A 149 10.48 7.26 -3.10
C GLN A 149 9.61 6.70 -4.24
N HIS A 150 8.28 6.86 -4.16
CA HIS A 150 7.39 6.50 -5.26
C HIS A 150 7.67 7.35 -6.50
N GLN A 151 7.89 8.66 -6.34
CA GLN A 151 8.23 9.52 -7.47
C GLN A 151 9.53 9.09 -8.17
N VAL A 152 10.55 8.64 -7.43
CA VAL A 152 11.80 8.10 -7.98
C VAL A 152 11.54 6.77 -8.69
N LEU A 153 10.76 5.87 -8.07
CA LEU A 153 10.38 4.57 -8.65
C LEU A 153 9.72 4.74 -10.03
N VAL A 154 8.67 5.55 -10.11
CA VAL A 154 7.89 5.73 -11.35
C VAL A 154 8.61 6.53 -12.43
N ASN A 155 9.78 7.10 -12.13
CA ASN A 155 10.65 7.73 -13.13
C ASN A 155 11.84 6.83 -13.54
N SER A 156 11.88 5.60 -13.04
CA SER A 156 12.89 4.63 -13.45
C SER A 156 12.61 4.15 -14.87
N HIS A 157 13.68 3.87 -15.63
CA HIS A 157 13.60 3.19 -16.92
C HIS A 157 13.56 1.66 -16.77
N MET A 158 13.70 1.14 -15.55
CA MET A 158 13.75 -0.29 -15.25
C MET A 158 12.34 -0.82 -15.00
N THR A 159 11.76 -1.50 -16.01
CA THR A 159 10.39 -2.05 -15.93
C THR A 159 10.22 -3.05 -14.79
N GLY A 160 11.21 -3.91 -14.56
CA GLY A 160 11.18 -4.85 -13.43
C GLY A 160 11.05 -4.13 -12.10
N LEU A 161 11.85 -3.07 -11.89
CA LEU A 161 11.82 -2.26 -10.67
C LEU A 161 10.44 -1.64 -10.43
N ILE A 162 9.77 -1.10 -11.47
CA ILE A 162 8.41 -0.59 -11.36
C ILE A 162 7.41 -1.71 -10.98
N ALA A 163 7.48 -2.86 -11.65
CA ALA A 163 6.59 -4.00 -11.38
C ALA A 163 6.71 -4.46 -9.92
N GLY A 164 7.94 -4.62 -9.44
CA GLY A 164 8.23 -4.98 -8.06
C GLY A 164 7.77 -3.95 -7.04
N GLY A 165 8.02 -2.67 -7.32
CA GLY A 165 7.63 -1.58 -6.43
C GLY A 165 6.12 -1.49 -6.26
N TYR A 166 5.33 -1.60 -7.34
CA TYR A 166 3.88 -1.61 -7.23
C TYR A 166 3.32 -2.89 -6.62
N TYR A 167 3.95 -4.05 -6.86
CA TYR A 167 3.57 -5.25 -6.11
C TYR A 167 3.77 -5.07 -4.60
N ALA A 168 4.80 -4.33 -4.16
CA ALA A 168 4.95 -3.98 -2.76
C ALA A 168 3.84 -3.01 -2.28
N THR A 169 3.47 -2.01 -3.08
CA THR A 169 2.40 -1.06 -2.76
C THR A 169 1.06 -1.75 -2.61
N GLU A 170 0.62 -2.52 -3.62
CA GLU A 170 -0.67 -3.22 -3.56
C GLU A 170 -0.64 -4.38 -2.57
N GLY A 171 0.50 -5.08 -2.47
CA GLY A 171 0.69 -6.23 -1.59
C GLY A 171 0.34 -5.94 -0.12
N VAL A 172 0.45 -4.69 0.31
CA VAL A 172 0.13 -4.26 1.67
C VAL A 172 -1.26 -3.66 1.83
N ALA A 173 -1.96 -3.38 0.74
CA ALA A 173 -3.10 -2.47 0.72
C ALA A 173 -4.27 -2.97 1.58
N VAL A 174 -4.54 -4.28 1.58
CA VAL A 174 -5.53 -4.90 2.49
C VAL A 174 -5.18 -4.60 3.95
N ALA A 175 -3.95 -4.89 4.39
CA ALA A 175 -3.53 -4.71 5.77
C ALA A 175 -3.47 -3.23 6.17
N GLU A 176 -3.03 -2.35 5.25
CA GLU A 176 -3.01 -0.91 5.45
C GLU A 176 -4.42 -0.34 5.60
N THR A 177 -5.35 -0.76 4.74
CA THR A 177 -6.76 -0.36 4.77
C THR A 177 -7.45 -0.85 6.04
N GLU A 178 -7.15 -2.06 6.53
CA GLU A 178 -7.63 -2.54 7.83
C GLU A 178 -7.11 -1.71 9.01
N ILE A 179 -5.81 -1.35 9.02
CA ILE A 179 -5.25 -0.47 10.04
C ILE A 179 -5.94 0.89 9.99
N LEU A 180 -6.13 1.46 8.80
CA LEU A 180 -6.78 2.75 8.61
C LEU A 180 -8.24 2.75 9.10
N ARG A 181 -9.01 1.70 8.80
CA ARG A 181 -10.38 1.52 9.31
C ARG A 181 -10.41 1.55 10.84
N ASP A 182 -9.52 0.80 11.48
CA ASP A 182 -9.54 0.72 12.93
C ASP A 182 -9.10 2.05 13.58
N ILE A 183 -8.24 2.84 12.90
CA ILE A 183 -7.88 4.19 13.34
C ILE A 183 -9.06 5.17 13.18
N THR A 184 -9.80 5.11 12.07
CA THR A 184 -10.98 6.00 11.87
C THR A 184 -12.12 5.62 12.80
N ASP A 185 -12.35 4.33 13.05
CA ASP A 185 -13.28 3.84 14.07
C ASP A 185 -12.89 4.36 15.45
N ARG A 186 -11.62 4.24 15.84
CA ARG A 186 -11.13 4.78 17.10
C ARG A 186 -11.35 6.28 17.20
N TYR A 187 -11.08 7.03 16.13
CA TYR A 187 -11.30 8.47 16.11
C TYR A 187 -12.79 8.81 16.29
N GLY A 188 -13.67 8.08 15.62
CA GLY A 188 -15.12 8.20 15.76
C GLY A 188 -15.59 7.93 17.20
N GLU A 189 -15.13 6.85 17.83
CA GLU A 189 -15.46 6.54 19.23
C GLU A 189 -15.11 7.68 20.18
N LEU A 190 -13.93 8.29 19.96
CA LEU A 190 -13.41 9.34 20.82
C LEU A 190 -14.02 10.73 20.59
N THR A 191 -14.58 10.99 19.41
CA THR A 191 -15.00 12.36 19.01
C THR A 191 -16.49 12.50 18.78
N THR A 192 -17.14 11.49 18.19
CA THR A 192 -18.57 11.50 17.85
C THR A 192 -19.35 10.39 18.57
N GLY A 193 -18.65 9.44 19.22
CA GLY A 193 -19.26 8.29 19.87
C GLY A 193 -19.81 7.26 18.89
N THR A 194 -19.28 7.22 17.65
CA THR A 194 -19.71 6.31 16.58
C THR A 194 -18.55 5.51 16.00
N SER A 195 -18.79 4.30 15.52
CA SER A 195 -17.77 3.46 14.86
C SER A 195 -18.37 2.42 13.90
N GLY A 196 -17.51 1.86 13.04
CA GLY A 196 -17.85 0.82 12.08
C GLY A 196 -18.98 1.26 11.16
N ALA A 197 -20.01 0.41 11.03
CA ALA A 197 -21.17 0.67 10.18
C ALA A 197 -21.98 1.94 10.54
N GLN A 198 -21.74 2.55 11.71
CA GLN A 198 -22.34 3.85 12.07
C GLN A 198 -21.70 5.01 11.30
N LEU A 199 -20.45 4.84 10.86
CA LEU A 199 -19.74 5.77 9.98
C LEU A 199 -20.07 5.43 8.53
N THR A 200 -21.31 5.69 8.10
CA THR A 200 -21.88 5.12 6.87
C THR A 200 -21.08 5.39 5.59
N ASN A 201 -20.42 6.55 5.48
CA ASN A 201 -19.63 6.90 4.29
C ASN A 201 -18.25 6.23 4.34
N LEU A 202 -17.65 6.11 5.53
CA LEU A 202 -16.40 5.41 5.75
C LEU A 202 -16.58 3.89 5.61
N ASP A 203 -17.67 3.33 6.13
CA ASP A 203 -18.03 1.92 5.95
C ASP A 203 -18.13 1.57 4.48
N TYR A 204 -18.83 2.40 3.67
CA TYR A 204 -18.87 2.24 2.22
C TYR A 204 -17.46 2.24 1.61
N TYR A 205 -16.62 3.22 1.98
CA TYR A 205 -15.24 3.30 1.49
C TYR A 205 -14.44 2.04 1.83
N TYR A 206 -14.49 1.54 3.07
CA TYR A 206 -13.74 0.35 3.46
C TYR A 206 -14.28 -0.92 2.83
N ARG A 207 -15.60 -1.06 2.70
CA ARG A 207 -16.21 -2.19 2.01
C ARG A 207 -15.83 -2.21 0.53
N LEU A 208 -15.71 -1.07 -0.13
CA LEU A 208 -15.20 -1.03 -1.50
C LEU A 208 -13.83 -1.72 -1.65
N HIS A 209 -12.94 -1.53 -0.68
CA HIS A 209 -11.57 -2.05 -0.73
C HIS A 209 -11.47 -3.49 -0.17
N LEU A 210 -12.28 -3.84 0.82
CA LEU A 210 -12.14 -5.08 1.61
C LEU A 210 -13.23 -6.14 1.34
N ASP A 211 -14.36 -5.80 0.71
CA ASP A 211 -15.49 -6.71 0.50
C ASP A 211 -15.50 -7.27 -0.93
N GLU A 212 -15.31 -8.58 -1.06
CA GLU A 212 -15.39 -9.32 -2.34
C GLU A 212 -16.78 -9.22 -3.01
N GLY A 213 -17.83 -8.93 -2.23
CA GLY A 213 -19.21 -8.80 -2.70
C GLY A 213 -19.61 -7.37 -3.07
N HIS A 214 -18.70 -6.40 -3.03
CA HIS A 214 -18.99 -5.00 -3.33
C HIS A 214 -19.31 -4.81 -4.82
N GLU A 215 -20.21 -3.88 -5.16
CA GLU A 215 -20.59 -3.61 -6.57
C GLU A 215 -19.43 -3.07 -7.43
N ALA A 216 -18.37 -2.59 -6.78
CA ALA A 216 -17.16 -2.10 -7.43
C ALA A 216 -16.13 -3.22 -7.69
N ALA A 217 -16.32 -4.42 -7.12
CA ALA A 217 -15.44 -5.56 -7.36
C ALA A 217 -15.56 -6.00 -8.84
N GLN A 218 -14.47 -5.84 -9.59
CA GLN A 218 -14.45 -6.16 -11.03
C GLN A 218 -14.14 -7.63 -11.31
N VAL A 219 -13.49 -8.31 -10.36
CA VAL A 219 -13.12 -9.72 -10.46
C VAL A 219 -13.98 -10.51 -9.49
N GLY A 220 -14.71 -11.51 -10.00
CA GLY A 220 -15.62 -12.29 -9.17
C GLY A 220 -14.89 -13.07 -8.08
N GLY A 221 -15.27 -12.84 -6.82
CA GLY A 221 -14.69 -13.50 -5.65
C GLY A 221 -13.37 -12.89 -5.16
N MET A 222 -13.11 -11.61 -5.48
CA MET A 222 -11.98 -10.83 -4.97
C MET A 222 -12.45 -9.41 -4.65
N SER A 223 -11.95 -8.83 -3.56
CA SER A 223 -12.11 -7.39 -3.32
C SER A 223 -11.28 -6.57 -4.34
N VAL A 224 -11.47 -5.24 -4.39
CA VAL A 224 -10.67 -4.35 -5.25
C VAL A 224 -9.18 -4.53 -4.97
N GLU A 225 -8.80 -4.54 -3.69
CA GLU A 225 -7.40 -4.68 -3.27
C GLU A 225 -6.83 -6.07 -3.62
N GLU A 226 -7.60 -7.14 -3.42
CA GLU A 226 -7.15 -8.50 -3.77
C GLU A 226 -6.93 -8.66 -5.28
N ALA A 227 -7.80 -8.04 -6.09
CA ALA A 227 -7.65 -8.02 -7.54
C ALA A 227 -6.38 -7.26 -7.96
N HIS A 228 -6.04 -6.14 -7.29
CA HIS A 228 -4.80 -5.38 -7.55
C HIS A 228 -3.56 -6.19 -7.17
N ILE A 229 -3.58 -6.84 -6.01
CA ILE A 229 -2.48 -7.69 -5.53
C ILE A 229 -2.20 -8.81 -6.54
N GLU A 230 -3.23 -9.56 -6.93
CA GLU A 230 -3.07 -10.68 -7.85
C GLU A 230 -2.73 -10.23 -9.28
N GLY A 231 -3.30 -9.10 -9.72
CA GLY A 231 -2.99 -8.47 -11.00
C GLY A 231 -1.49 -8.15 -11.15
N LEU A 232 -0.88 -7.57 -10.13
CA LEU A 232 0.55 -7.25 -10.14
C LEU A 232 1.46 -8.44 -9.81
N ALA A 233 1.06 -9.30 -8.87
CA ALA A 233 1.82 -10.49 -8.50
C ALA A 233 2.08 -11.37 -9.72
N ARG A 234 1.11 -11.45 -10.65
CA ARG A 234 1.24 -12.19 -11.91
C ARG A 234 2.50 -11.83 -12.70
N PHE A 235 2.89 -10.55 -12.74
CA PHE A 235 4.06 -10.11 -13.50
C PHE A 235 5.38 -10.62 -12.91
N ILE A 236 5.44 -10.78 -11.59
CA ILE A 236 6.60 -11.36 -10.91
C ILE A 236 6.58 -12.89 -11.06
N ARG A 237 5.43 -13.52 -10.81
CA ARG A 237 5.24 -14.98 -10.98
C ARG A 237 5.61 -15.46 -12.38
N GLN A 238 5.20 -14.70 -13.39
CA GLN A 238 5.40 -14.99 -14.81
C GLN A 238 6.48 -14.09 -15.43
N SER A 239 7.53 -13.75 -14.69
CA SER A 239 8.58 -12.81 -15.13
C SER A 239 9.19 -13.19 -16.49
N ASP A 240 9.39 -14.49 -16.74
CA ASP A 240 9.92 -14.99 -18.01
C ASP A 240 8.98 -14.69 -19.20
N LEU A 241 7.66 -14.82 -19.01
CA LEU A 241 6.65 -14.54 -20.04
C LEU A 241 6.60 -13.05 -20.38
N PHE A 242 6.74 -12.19 -19.36
CA PHE A 242 6.68 -10.74 -19.52
C PHE A 242 8.06 -10.11 -19.78
N HIS A 243 9.11 -10.92 -19.90
CA HIS A 243 10.49 -10.48 -20.08
C HIS A 243 10.95 -9.48 -19.01
N LEU A 244 10.49 -9.69 -17.76
CA LEU A 244 10.89 -8.89 -16.61
C LEU A 244 12.10 -9.51 -15.92
N ASP A 245 13.10 -8.69 -15.64
CA ASP A 245 14.24 -9.10 -14.85
C ASP A 245 13.83 -9.28 -13.37
N LEU A 246 13.79 -10.54 -12.92
CA LEU A 246 13.36 -10.88 -11.57
C LEU A 246 14.24 -10.25 -10.47
N PRO A 247 15.58 -10.15 -10.61
CA PRO A 247 16.41 -9.35 -9.71
C PRO A 247 15.96 -7.89 -9.59
N GLN A 248 15.71 -7.20 -10.71
CA GLN A 248 15.19 -5.83 -10.70
C GLN A 248 13.81 -5.72 -10.05
N ALA A 249 12.91 -6.68 -10.30
CA ALA A 249 11.61 -6.70 -9.63
C ALA A 249 11.74 -6.89 -8.12
N LEU A 250 12.63 -7.78 -7.68
CA LEU A 250 12.91 -7.94 -6.26
C LEU A 250 13.54 -6.67 -5.64
N GLU A 251 14.42 -5.99 -6.36
CA GLU A 251 14.99 -4.71 -5.91
C GLU A 251 13.91 -3.64 -5.72
N GLY A 252 13.04 -3.46 -6.72
CA GLY A 252 11.93 -2.51 -6.63
C GLY A 252 10.96 -2.81 -5.48
N PHE A 253 10.63 -4.09 -5.31
CA PHE A 253 9.83 -4.55 -4.18
C PHE A 253 10.49 -4.18 -2.84
N LEU A 254 11.77 -4.52 -2.66
CA LEU A 254 12.49 -4.25 -1.41
C LEU A 254 12.62 -2.75 -1.15
N GLN A 255 12.81 -1.93 -2.19
CA GLN A 255 12.91 -0.48 -2.08
C GLN A 255 11.62 0.12 -1.50
N ILE A 256 10.46 -0.20 -2.09
CA ILE A 256 9.18 0.37 -1.66
C ILE A 256 8.71 -0.24 -0.35
N PHE A 257 8.82 -1.56 -0.19
CA PHE A 257 8.39 -2.23 1.03
C PHE A 257 9.17 -1.76 2.26
N ASN A 258 10.50 -1.57 2.14
CA ASN A 258 11.29 -0.95 3.22
C ASN A 258 10.87 0.50 3.48
N ALA A 259 10.58 1.27 2.43
CA ALA A 259 10.14 2.67 2.59
C ALA A 259 8.80 2.76 3.33
N MET A 260 7.83 1.91 3.01
CA MET A 260 6.54 1.84 3.70
C MET A 260 6.70 1.38 5.16
N ALA A 261 7.51 0.35 5.41
CA ALA A 261 7.78 -0.12 6.77
C ALA A 261 8.50 0.92 7.63
N ASP A 262 9.49 1.64 7.06
CA ASP A 262 10.16 2.77 7.72
C ASP A 262 9.16 3.89 8.01
N TRP A 263 8.35 4.29 7.02
CA TRP A 263 7.33 5.32 7.17
C TRP A 263 6.36 5.04 8.32
N TRP A 264 5.73 3.86 8.34
CA TRP A 264 4.83 3.44 9.42
C TRP A 264 5.53 3.45 10.79
N THR A 265 6.78 3.01 10.84
CA THR A 265 7.57 3.00 12.06
C THR A 265 7.87 4.42 12.55
N GLN A 266 8.22 5.35 11.66
CA GLN A 266 8.45 6.75 12.01
C GLN A 266 7.16 7.44 12.47
N LEU A 267 6.03 7.20 11.79
CA LEU A 267 4.72 7.72 12.22
C LEU A 267 4.36 7.24 13.62
N ALA A 268 4.65 5.98 13.96
CA ALA A 268 4.42 5.46 15.30
C ALA A 268 5.31 6.12 16.37
N TYR A 269 6.55 6.49 16.03
CA TYR A 269 7.37 7.29 16.93
C TYR A 269 6.82 8.72 17.07
N ARG A 270 6.44 9.37 15.96
CA ARG A 270 5.81 10.69 15.98
C ARG A 270 4.53 10.70 16.82
N ALA A 271 3.69 9.68 16.69
CA ALA A 271 2.46 9.55 17.48
C ALA A 271 2.73 9.59 18.99
N ARG A 272 3.83 8.99 19.45
CA ARG A 272 4.21 8.98 20.88
C ARG A 272 4.66 10.35 21.39
N GLU A 273 5.07 11.24 20.50
CA GLU A 273 5.42 12.63 20.83
C GLU A 273 4.19 13.54 20.91
N LEU A 274 3.03 13.09 20.42
CA LEU A 274 1.74 13.79 20.50
C LEU A 274 0.95 13.49 21.79
N ASN A 275 1.58 12.81 22.76
CA ASN A 275 1.00 12.50 24.07
C ASN A 275 0.92 13.74 24.98
#